data_AF-A0A563VT74-F1
#
_entry.id   AF-A0A563VT74-F1
#
_cell.length_a   1.000
_cell.length_b   1.000
_cell.length_c   1.000
_cell.angle_alpha   90.00
_cell.angle_beta   90.00
_cell.angle_gamma   90.00
#
_symmetry.space_group_name_H-M   'P 1'
#
loop_
_entity.id
_entity.type
_entity.pdbx_description
1 polymer ?
#
loop_
_entity_poly.entity_id
_entity_poly.type
_entity_poly.pdbx_seq_one_letter_code
_entity_poly.pdbx_strand_id
1 'polypeptide(L)'
;MSNIQSEIVLTRLRLIAKYYNILEQFSNISLDDYLIDYNKQLIIERLLQLIIQAAIDINHHILSRLRSGNMVNNFEAFIELAKYGVLTEDLARQLAPSAGLRNRLVHEYDEISNTHKRI
;
A
#
# COMPACT_ATOMS: atom_id res chain seq x y z
N MET A 1 6.84 8.92 -27.81
CA MET A 1 7.48 8.91 -26.47
C MET A 1 6.40 8.63 -25.45
N SER A 2 6.65 7.69 -24.53
CA SER A 2 5.68 7.30 -23.51
C SER A 2 5.45 8.45 -22.53
N ASN A 3 4.32 9.15 -22.67
CA ASN A 3 4.02 10.33 -21.87
C ASN A 3 3.49 9.90 -20.50
N ILE A 4 4.38 9.66 -19.53
CA ILE A 4 4.01 9.51 -18.13
C ILE A 4 3.37 10.82 -17.69
N GLN A 5 2.09 10.77 -17.31
CA GLN A 5 1.39 11.96 -16.83
C GLN A 5 1.86 12.26 -15.40
N SER A 6 2.85 13.14 -15.28
CA SER A 6 3.49 13.48 -14.00
C SER A 6 2.50 14.02 -12.98
N GLU A 7 1.47 14.76 -13.40
CA GLU A 7 0.47 15.31 -12.48
C GLU A 7 -0.31 14.21 -11.74
N ILE A 8 -0.60 13.10 -12.40
CA ILE A 8 -1.26 11.95 -11.78
C ILE A 8 -0.37 11.34 -10.69
N VAL A 9 0.92 11.17 -10.99
CA VAL A 9 1.90 10.63 -10.04
C VAL A 9 2.06 11.59 -8.84
N LEU A 10 2.25 12.88 -9.10
CA LEU A 10 2.40 13.91 -8.08
C LEU A 10 1.16 14.01 -7.19
N THR A 11 -0.04 13.95 -7.76
CA THR A 11 -1.29 13.95 -6.99
C THR A 11 -1.35 12.77 -6.03
N ARG A 12 -0.99 11.57 -6.47
CA ARG A 12 -0.99 10.37 -5.63
C ARG A 12 0.11 10.40 -4.56
N LEU A 13 1.30 10.94 -4.88
CA LEU A 13 2.36 11.15 -3.89
C LEU A 13 1.93 12.14 -2.79
N ARG A 14 1.22 13.22 -3.14
CA ARG A 14 0.64 14.15 -2.16
C ARG A 14 -0.40 13.45 -1.26
N LEU A 15 -1.20 12.55 -1.81
CA LEU A 15 -2.14 11.74 -1.02
C LEU A 15 -1.42 10.79 -0.07
N ILE A 16 -0.39 10.08 -0.53
CA ILE A 16 0.44 9.22 0.31
C ILE A 16 1.02 10.02 1.48
N ALA A 17 1.64 11.18 1.21
CA ALA A 17 2.20 12.04 2.25
C ALA A 17 1.13 12.50 3.25
N LYS A 18 -0.05 12.92 2.76
CA LYS A 18 -1.18 13.31 3.62
C LYS A 18 -1.60 12.18 4.55
N TYR A 19 -1.79 10.97 4.04
CA TYR A 19 -2.22 9.82 4.84
C TYR A 19 -1.13 9.36 5.80
N TYR A 20 0.12 9.38 5.36
CA TYR A 20 1.27 9.07 6.22
C TYR A 20 1.37 10.02 7.42
N ASN A 21 1.19 11.33 7.22
CA ASN A 21 1.22 12.31 8.32
C ASN A 21 0.11 12.09 9.36
N ILE A 22 -1.02 11.48 8.96
CA ILE A 22 -2.07 11.10 9.90
C ILE A 22 -1.67 9.79 10.61
N LEU A 23 -1.17 8.82 9.86
CA LEU A 23 -0.72 7.53 10.38
C LEU A 23 0.42 7.69 11.42
N GLU A 24 1.32 8.65 11.20
CA GLU A 24 2.44 8.95 12.08
C GLU A 24 1.99 9.34 13.49
N GLN A 25 0.79 9.92 13.65
CA GLN A 25 0.22 10.26 14.97
C GLN A 25 -0.04 9.01 15.82
N PHE A 26 -0.14 7.84 15.19
CA PHE A 26 -0.33 6.55 15.85
C PHE A 26 0.98 5.77 16.04
N SER A 27 2.14 6.33 15.67
CA SER A 27 3.43 5.61 15.71
C SER A 27 3.88 5.17 17.10
N ASN A 28 3.41 5.86 18.16
CA ASN A 28 3.80 5.61 19.55
C ASN A 28 2.71 4.92 20.39
N ILE A 29 1.62 4.44 19.78
CA ILE A 29 0.59 3.72 20.54
C ILE A 29 1.13 2.36 20.98
N SER A 30 0.75 1.91 22.18
CA SER A 30 1.04 0.54 22.60
C SER A 30 0.16 -0.45 21.86
N LEU A 31 0.60 -1.71 21.79
CA LEU A 31 -0.22 -2.78 21.22
C LEU A 31 -1.54 -2.95 21.99
N ASP A 32 -1.51 -2.82 23.32
CA ASP A 32 -2.71 -2.92 24.15
C ASP A 32 -3.69 -1.80 23.84
N ASP A 33 -3.22 -0.55 23.73
CA ASP A 33 -4.05 0.60 23.35
C ASP A 33 -4.64 0.48 21.94
N TYR A 34 -3.91 -0.17 21.03
CA TYR A 34 -4.40 -0.49 19.69
C TYR A 34 -5.51 -1.54 19.75
N LEU A 35 -5.28 -2.65 20.48
CA LEU A 35 -6.20 -3.80 20.52
C LEU A 35 -7.53 -3.50 21.21
N ILE A 36 -7.56 -2.57 22.17
CA ILE A 36 -8.80 -2.21 22.88
C ILE A 36 -9.64 -1.14 22.15
N ASP A 37 -9.07 -0.41 21.19
CA ASP A 37 -9.72 0.70 20.51
C ASP A 37 -10.01 0.37 19.03
N TYR A 38 -11.20 -0.17 18.79
CA TYR A 38 -11.65 -0.54 17.45
C TYR A 38 -11.67 0.64 16.47
N ASN A 39 -11.93 1.87 16.94
CA ASN A 39 -11.93 3.03 16.06
C ASN A 39 -10.51 3.35 15.57
N LYS A 40 -9.49 3.22 16.45
CA LYS A 40 -8.09 3.37 16.04
C LYS A 40 -7.68 2.32 15.02
N GLN A 41 -8.10 1.06 15.21
CA GLN A 41 -7.83 -0.02 14.25
C GLN A 41 -8.39 0.34 12.87
N LEU A 42 -9.67 0.71 12.78
CA LEU A 42 -10.30 1.10 11.53
C LEU A 42 -9.59 2.29 10.85
N ILE A 43 -9.18 3.29 11.63
CA ILE A 43 -8.44 4.45 11.10
C ILE A 43 -7.08 4.02 10.52
N ILE A 44 -6.29 3.26 11.29
CA ILE A 44 -4.95 2.82 10.90
C ILE A 44 -5.02 1.90 9.67
N GLU A 45 -5.91 0.93 9.69
CA GLU A 45 -6.12 0.00 8.58
C GLU A 45 -6.53 0.74 7.30
N ARG A 46 -7.44 1.71 7.41
CA ARG A 46 -7.86 2.53 6.27
C ARG A 46 -6.71 3.38 5.73
N LEU A 47 -5.89 3.96 6.60
CA LEU A 47 -4.73 4.75 6.17
C LEU A 47 -3.71 3.89 5.43
N LEU A 48 -3.39 2.71 5.96
CA LEU A 48 -2.51 1.73 5.30
C LEU A 48 -3.06 1.32 3.93
N GLN A 49 -4.34 0.98 3.87
CA GLN A 49 -5.02 0.61 2.62
C GLN A 49 -4.91 1.72 1.55
N LEU A 50 -5.14 2.98 1.94
CA LEU A 50 -5.10 4.14 1.04
C LEU A 50 -3.67 4.42 0.54
N ILE A 51 -2.67 4.33 1.42
CA ILE A 51 -1.25 4.51 1.06
C ILE A 51 -0.83 3.45 0.05
N ILE A 52 -1.13 2.18 0.34
CA ILE A 52 -0.75 1.05 -0.51
C ILE A 52 -1.47 1.13 -1.86
N GLN A 53 -2.77 1.47 -1.88
CA GLN A 53 -3.52 1.66 -3.13
C GLN A 53 -2.89 2.75 -3.99
N ALA A 54 -2.60 3.92 -3.41
CA ALA A 54 -2.02 5.03 -4.16
C ALA A 54 -0.66 4.67 -4.75
N ALA A 55 0.16 3.91 -4.03
CA ALA A 55 1.43 3.39 -4.55
C ALA A 55 1.23 2.40 -5.70
N ILE A 56 0.29 1.45 -5.57
CA ILE A 56 -0.06 0.51 -6.64
C ILE A 56 -0.54 1.25 -7.90
N ASP A 57 -1.38 2.28 -7.74
CA ASP A 57 -1.88 3.07 -8.86
C ASP A 57 -0.77 3.86 -9.57
N ILE A 58 0.22 4.36 -8.83
CA ILE A 58 1.44 4.96 -9.41
C ILE A 58 2.20 3.90 -10.20
N ASN A 59 2.40 2.71 -9.63
CA ASN A 59 3.16 1.65 -10.29
C ASN A 59 2.53 1.23 -11.61
N HIS A 60 1.22 0.97 -11.62
CA HIS A 60 0.49 0.61 -12.84
C HIS A 60 0.48 1.75 -13.86
N HIS A 61 0.33 3.00 -13.41
CA HIS A 61 0.41 4.14 -14.32
C HIS A 61 1.76 4.23 -15.01
N ILE A 62 2.86 4.11 -14.27
CA ILE A 62 4.21 4.13 -14.84
C ILE A 62 4.43 2.93 -15.76
N LEU A 63 4.11 1.71 -15.31
CA LEU A 63 4.30 0.49 -16.08
C LEU A 63 3.49 0.47 -17.38
N SER A 64 2.27 1.03 -17.38
CA SER A 64 1.44 1.16 -18.59
C SER A 64 2.10 1.97 -19.71
N ARG A 65 3.11 2.78 -19.35
CA ARG A 65 3.86 3.64 -20.26
C ARG A 65 5.23 3.06 -20.61
N LEU A 66 5.82 2.27 -19.73
CA LEU A 66 7.13 1.64 -19.93
C LEU A 66 7.04 0.29 -20.63
N ARG A 67 5.94 -0.45 -20.46
CA ARG A 67 5.79 -1.83 -20.93
C ARG A 67 4.53 -1.97 -21.79
N SER A 68 4.70 -2.42 -23.03
CA SER A 68 3.56 -2.81 -23.88
C SER A 68 3.24 -4.30 -23.66
N GLY A 69 2.03 -4.59 -23.20
CA GLY A 69 1.38 -5.89 -23.49
C GLY A 69 1.36 -6.95 -22.39
N ASN A 70 1.84 -6.70 -21.18
CA ASN A 70 1.73 -7.70 -20.11
C ASN A 70 1.12 -7.11 -18.83
N MET A 71 0.03 -7.73 -18.40
CA MET A 71 -0.63 -7.45 -17.14
C MET A 71 0.20 -8.05 -16.00
N VAL A 72 0.54 -7.24 -15.01
CA VAL A 72 1.25 -7.67 -13.80
C VAL A 72 0.32 -7.53 -12.61
N ASN A 73 0.46 -8.40 -11.63
CA ASN A 73 -0.26 -8.24 -10.38
C ASN A 73 0.37 -7.11 -9.52
N ASN A 74 -0.30 -6.72 -8.43
CA ASN A 74 0.14 -5.60 -7.59
C ASN A 74 1.51 -5.82 -6.94
N PHE A 75 1.86 -7.07 -6.59
CA PHE A 75 3.17 -7.41 -6.03
C PHE A 75 4.24 -7.25 -7.11
N GLU A 76 4.01 -7.86 -8.27
CA GLU A 76 4.90 -7.79 -9.43
C GLU A 76 5.12 -6.36 -9.91
N ALA A 77 4.11 -5.49 -9.81
CA ALA A 77 4.23 -4.10 -10.19
C ALA A 77 5.37 -3.37 -9.45
N PHE A 78 5.57 -3.65 -8.16
CA PHE A 78 6.72 -3.09 -7.42
C PHE A 78 8.05 -3.65 -7.93
N ILE A 79 8.14 -4.96 -8.14
CA ILE A 79 9.35 -5.64 -8.59
C ILE A 79 9.75 -5.21 -10.00
N GLU A 80 8.78 -5.03 -10.89
CA GLU A 80 9.01 -4.60 -12.26
C GLU A 80 9.56 -3.19 -12.33
N LEU A 81 9.08 -2.25 -11.49
CA LEU A 81 9.62 -0.90 -11.45
C LEU A 81 11.12 -0.85 -11.10
N ALA A 82 11.62 -1.80 -10.32
CA ALA A 82 13.06 -1.89 -10.04
C ALA A 82 13.88 -2.21 -11.29
N LYS A 83 13.35 -3.06 -12.19
CA LYS A 83 14.00 -3.39 -13.48
C LYS A 83 14.15 -2.18 -14.40
N TYR A 84 13.30 -1.17 -14.23
CA TYR A 84 13.37 0.11 -14.95
C TYR A 84 14.10 1.21 -14.17
N GLY A 85 14.68 0.91 -13.01
CA GLY A 85 15.40 1.87 -12.18
C GLY A 85 14.52 2.93 -11.50
N VAL A 86 13.20 2.74 -11.48
CA VAL A 86 12.26 3.69 -10.83
C VAL A 86 12.27 3.51 -9.31
N LEU A 87 12.43 2.27 -8.85
CA LEU A 87 12.69 1.91 -7.46
C LEU A 87 14.06 1.23 -7.37
N THR A 88 14.72 1.31 -6.22
CA THR A 88 15.83 0.39 -5.95
C THR A 88 15.28 -1.02 -5.76
N GLU A 89 16.09 -2.05 -6.05
CA GLU A 89 15.67 -3.45 -5.86
C GLU A 89 15.28 -3.73 -4.40
N ASP A 90 16.05 -3.21 -3.44
CA ASP A 90 15.79 -3.40 -2.01
C ASP A 90 14.45 -2.78 -1.60
N LEU A 91 14.18 -1.55 -2.05
CA LEU A 91 12.93 -0.86 -1.73
C LEU A 91 11.74 -1.57 -2.37
N ALA A 92 11.86 -2.00 -3.62
CA ALA A 92 10.80 -2.76 -4.29
C ALA A 92 10.48 -4.07 -3.55
N ARG A 93 11.50 -4.82 -3.09
CA ARG A 93 11.32 -6.06 -2.33
C ARG A 93 10.68 -5.82 -0.96
N GLN A 94 11.02 -4.71 -0.29
CA GLN A 94 10.40 -4.34 0.98
C GLN A 94 8.93 -3.90 0.83
N LEU A 95 8.59 -3.19 -0.26
CA LEU A 95 7.25 -2.67 -0.49
C LEU A 95 6.28 -3.69 -1.10
N ALA A 96 6.77 -4.61 -1.95
CA ALA A 96 5.90 -5.55 -2.67
C ALA A 96 4.95 -6.38 -1.77
N PRO A 97 5.37 -6.88 -0.58
CA PRO A 97 4.47 -7.59 0.33
C PRO A 97 3.28 -6.76 0.82
N SER A 98 3.37 -5.43 0.81
CA SER A 98 2.27 -4.56 1.23
C SER A 98 1.04 -4.69 0.32
N ALA A 99 1.22 -5.06 -0.95
CA ALA A 99 0.11 -5.38 -1.84
C ALA A 99 -0.77 -6.52 -1.28
N GLY A 100 -0.17 -7.52 -0.64
CA GLY A 100 -0.88 -8.60 0.04
C GLY A 100 -1.57 -8.14 1.32
N LEU A 101 -0.96 -7.22 2.08
CA LEU A 101 -1.59 -6.60 3.25
C LEU A 101 -2.90 -5.89 2.87
N ARG A 102 -2.89 -5.07 1.81
CA ARG A 102 -4.11 -4.41 1.31
C ARG A 102 -5.22 -5.41 0.98
N ASN A 103 -4.89 -6.53 0.34
CA ASN A 103 -5.88 -7.54 -0.01
C ASN A 103 -6.49 -8.17 1.25
N ARG A 104 -5.67 -8.45 2.27
CA ARG A 104 -6.13 -8.95 3.56
C ARG A 104 -7.03 -7.95 4.28
N LEU A 105 -6.62 -6.70 4.36
CA LEU A 105 -7.43 -5.61 4.91
C LEU A 105 -8.75 -5.35 4.15
N VAL A 106 -8.92 -5.85 2.93
CA VAL A 106 -10.15 -5.68 2.15
C VAL A 106 -11.04 -6.92 2.19
N HIS A 107 -10.43 -8.12 2.18
CA HIS A 107 -11.13 -9.39 2.02
C HIS A 107 -11.27 -10.19 3.33
N GLU A 108 -10.33 -10.07 4.29
CA GLU A 108 -10.38 -10.83 5.56
C GLU A 108 -11.39 -10.26 6.58
N TYR A 109 -12.08 -9.13 6.27
CA TYR A 109 -13.25 -8.73 7.06
C TYR A 109 -14.38 -9.78 7.02
N ASP A 110 -14.45 -10.59 5.95
CA ASP A 110 -15.40 -11.71 5.85
C ASP A 110 -14.95 -12.96 6.66
N GLU A 111 -13.67 -13.00 7.09
CA GLU A 111 -13.12 -14.05 7.96
C GLU A 111 -12.93 -13.59 9.41
N ILE A 112 -13.79 -12.71 9.92
CA ILE A 112 -13.97 -12.58 11.38
C ILE A 112 -14.73 -13.83 11.89
N SER A 113 -14.05 -14.97 11.82
CA SER A 113 -14.37 -16.17 12.55
C SER A 113 -13.77 -16.03 13.94
N ASN A 114 -14.67 -15.94 14.92
CA ASN A 114 -14.47 -16.30 16.32
C ASN A 114 -13.26 -17.20 16.58
N THR A 115 -12.11 -16.64 16.96
CA THR A 115 -11.15 -17.40 17.78
C THR A 115 -10.47 -16.47 18.76
N HIS A 116 -11.11 -16.31 19.91
CA HIS A 116 -10.39 -16.28 21.17
C HIS A 116 -9.49 -17.52 21.22
N LYS A 117 -8.17 -17.35 21.11
CA LYS A 117 -7.22 -18.26 21.74
C LYS A 117 -6.33 -17.45 22.67
N ARG A 118 -6.81 -17.39 23.92
CA ARG A 118 -6.00 -17.15 25.12
C ARG A 118 -4.76 -18.03 25.06
N ILE A 119 -3.61 -17.43 25.34
CA ILE A 119 -2.48 -18.12 25.98
C ILE A 119 -2.74 -18.03 27.48
#